data_AF-A0A8T4AD32-F1
#
_entry.id   AF-A0A8T4AD32-F1
#
_cell.length_a   1.000
_cell.length_b   1.000
_cell.length_c   1.000
_cell.angle_alpha   90.00
_cell.angle_beta   90.00
_cell.angle_gamma   90.00
#
_symmetry.space_group_name_H-M   'P 1'
#
loop_
_entity.id
_entity.type
_entity.pdbx_description
1 polymer ?
#
loop_
_entity_poly.entity_id
_entity_poly.type
_entity_poly.pdbx_seq_one_letter_code
_entity_poly.pdbx_strand_id
1 'polypeptide(L)'
;AWELLIEAKKASDLHIQDLDENTAEEAREQLRICEGSDWCWWFGDYNPPDAVRDFDNLYRQHLKKLYQLLGADVPASLSQSISHGGGDAEGGGAMRRGGAGE
;
A
#
# COMPACT_ATOMS: atom_id res chain seq x y z
N ALA A 1 -5.99 -1.17 -3.45
CA ALA A 1 -4.82 -1.20 -2.54
C ALA A 1 -4.45 -2.63 -2.12
N TRP A 2 -5.36 -3.41 -1.52
CA TRP A 2 -5.07 -4.78 -1.04
C TRP A 2 -4.59 -5.76 -2.11
N GLU A 3 -5.08 -5.67 -3.34
CA GLU A 3 -4.66 -6.55 -4.44
C GLU A 3 -3.16 -6.41 -4.76
N LEU A 4 -2.66 -5.17 -4.81
CA LEU A 4 -1.24 -4.89 -5.06
C LEU A 4 -0.33 -5.43 -3.95
N LEU A 5 -0.80 -5.40 -2.70
CA LEU A 5 -0.07 -5.96 -1.57
C LEU A 5 -0.01 -7.50 -1.66
N ILE A 6 -1.10 -8.13 -2.08
CA ILE A 6 -1.15 -9.59 -2.29
C ILE A 6 -0.17 -9.98 -3.41
N GLU A 7 -0.14 -9.24 -4.51
CA GLU A 7 0.80 -9.47 -5.61
C GLU A 7 2.26 -9.28 -5.16
N ALA A 8 2.55 -8.19 -4.44
CA ALA A 8 3.87 -7.93 -3.90
C ALA A 8 4.32 -9.03 -2.93
N LYS A 9 3.44 -9.51 -2.05
CA LYS A 9 3.74 -10.61 -1.12
C LYS A 9 4.02 -11.92 -1.86
N LYS A 10 3.27 -12.23 -2.93
CA LYS A 10 3.53 -13.40 -3.77
C LYS A 10 4.88 -13.30 -4.46
N ALA A 11 5.22 -12.13 -5.02
CA ALA A 11 6.53 -11.89 -5.60
C ALA A 11 7.64 -12.04 -4.55
N SER A 12 7.45 -11.51 -3.34
CA SER A 12 8.40 -11.72 -2.25
C SER A 12 8.58 -13.20 -1.94
N ASP A 13 7.51 -13.96 -1.73
CA ASP A 13 7.60 -15.39 -1.40
C ASP A 13 8.34 -16.20 -2.48
N LEU A 14 8.14 -15.86 -3.76
CA LEU A 14 8.80 -16.52 -4.88
C LEU A 14 10.29 -16.19 -4.97
N HIS A 15 10.65 -14.91 -4.85
CA HIS A 15 12.00 -14.43 -5.17
C HIS A 15 12.93 -14.36 -3.95
N ILE A 16 12.40 -14.19 -2.73
CA ILE A 16 13.22 -13.89 -1.54
C ILE A 16 14.14 -15.04 -1.10
N GLN A 17 13.82 -16.26 -1.51
CA GLN A 17 14.64 -17.45 -1.25
C GLN A 17 15.88 -17.54 -2.14
N ASP A 18 15.91 -16.81 -3.26
CA ASP A 18 17.01 -16.79 -4.23
C ASP A 18 17.99 -15.62 -3.98
N LEU A 19 17.63 -14.70 -3.06
CA LEU A 19 18.43 -13.52 -2.73
C LEU A 19 19.48 -13.83 -1.65
N ASP A 20 20.60 -13.10 -1.71
CA ASP A 20 21.56 -13.04 -0.60
C ASP A 20 20.88 -12.54 0.69
N GLU A 21 21.39 -13.00 1.84
CA GLU A 21 20.80 -12.72 3.16
C GLU A 21 20.54 -11.22 3.39
N ASN A 22 21.52 -10.37 3.06
CA ASN A 22 21.39 -8.91 3.20
C ASN A 22 20.26 -8.34 2.34
N THR A 23 20.15 -8.74 1.07
CA THR A 23 19.08 -8.26 0.17
C THR A 23 17.73 -8.81 0.58
N ALA A 24 17.68 -10.06 1.05
CA ALA A 24 16.47 -10.66 1.58
C ALA A 24 15.99 -9.94 2.85
N GLU A 25 16.89 -9.50 3.74
CA GLU A 25 16.54 -8.68 4.90
C GLU A 25 15.99 -7.31 4.48
N GLU A 26 16.63 -6.61 3.54
CA GLU A 26 16.12 -5.33 3.01
C GLU A 26 14.75 -5.49 2.35
N ALA A 27 14.54 -6.57 1.58
CA ALA A 27 13.24 -6.86 0.97
C ALA A 27 12.15 -7.14 2.02
N ARG A 28 12.48 -7.84 3.12
CA ARG A 28 11.54 -8.08 4.24
C ARG A 28 11.19 -6.78 4.95
N GLU A 29 12.16 -5.91 5.20
CA GLU A 29 11.91 -4.61 5.83
C GLU A 29 11.02 -3.74 4.93
N GLN A 30 11.31 -3.71 3.63
CA GLN A 30 10.49 -2.98 2.67
C GLN A 30 9.06 -3.54 2.58
N LEU A 31 8.89 -4.86 2.64
CA LEU A 31 7.58 -5.50 2.69
C LEU A 31 6.79 -5.07 3.93
N ARG A 32 7.42 -5.01 5.11
CA ARG A 32 6.77 -4.52 6.35
C ARG A 32 6.28 -3.08 6.21
N ILE A 33 7.03 -2.22 5.53
CA ILE A 33 6.59 -0.85 5.23
C ILE A 33 5.36 -0.89 4.31
N CYS A 34 5.34 -1.76 3.29
CA CYS A 34 4.20 -1.91 2.38
C CYS A 34 2.96 -2.52 3.07
N GLU A 35 3.14 -3.35 4.08
CA GLU A 35 2.09 -3.96 4.92
C GLU A 35 1.55 -3.01 6.00
N GLY A 36 2.12 -1.81 6.13
CA GLY A 36 1.69 -0.80 7.10
C GLY A 36 0.20 -0.48 6.97
N SER A 37 -0.53 -0.52 8.08
CA SER A 37 -1.96 -0.19 8.09
C SER A 37 -2.24 1.29 7.77
N ASP A 38 -1.24 2.15 7.92
CA ASP A 38 -1.30 3.58 7.60
C ASP A 38 -1.77 3.85 6.16
N TRP A 39 -1.43 2.99 5.18
CA TRP A 39 -1.85 3.17 3.79
C TRP A 39 -3.37 3.11 3.64
N CYS A 40 -4.03 2.17 4.32
CA CYS A 40 -5.49 2.07 4.27
C CYS A 40 -6.19 3.25 4.94
N TRP A 41 -5.55 3.87 5.93
CA TRP A 41 -6.07 5.09 6.56
C TRP A 41 -5.98 6.29 5.61
N TRP A 42 -4.87 6.44 4.88
CA TRP A 42 -4.67 7.52 3.91
C TRP A 42 -5.64 7.45 2.72
N PHE A 43 -5.99 6.25 2.24
CA PHE A 43 -6.96 6.08 1.15
C PHE A 43 -8.44 6.21 1.59
N GLY A 44 -8.70 6.54 2.85
CA GLY A 44 -10.04 6.83 3.34
C GLY A 44 -10.62 8.11 2.73
N ASP A 45 -11.95 8.16 2.62
CA ASP A 45 -12.65 9.23 1.90
C ASP A 45 -12.62 10.60 2.59
N TYR A 46 -12.19 10.63 3.85
CA TYR A 46 -12.14 11.82 4.68
C TYR A 46 -10.90 12.69 4.44
N ASN A 47 -9.93 12.22 3.63
CA ASN A 47 -8.66 12.90 3.42
C ASN A 47 -8.69 13.83 2.20
N PRO A 48 -7.98 14.98 2.24
CA PRO A 48 -7.92 15.90 1.11
C PRO A 48 -7.26 15.23 -0.11
N PRO A 49 -7.78 15.45 -1.32
CA PRO A 49 -7.38 14.72 -2.53
C PRO A 49 -5.90 14.91 -2.90
N ASP A 50 -5.33 16.09 -2.64
CA ASP A 50 -3.89 16.33 -2.83
C ASP A 50 -3.04 15.44 -1.91
N ALA A 51 -3.40 15.31 -0.63
CA ALA A 51 -2.70 14.42 0.28
C ALA A 51 -2.86 12.96 -0.15
N VAL A 52 -4.07 12.53 -0.53
CA VAL A 52 -4.31 11.17 -1.04
C VAL A 52 -3.42 10.88 -2.25
N ARG A 53 -3.25 11.83 -3.16
CA ARG A 53 -2.37 11.71 -4.34
C ARG A 53 -0.89 11.60 -3.96
N ASP A 54 -0.42 12.39 -3.01
CA ASP A 54 0.97 12.32 -2.54
C ASP A 54 1.26 10.98 -1.84
N PHE A 55 0.36 10.52 -0.97
CA PHE A 55 0.49 9.21 -0.31
C PHE A 55 0.32 8.03 -1.29
N ASP A 56 -0.54 8.14 -2.30
CA ASP A 56 -0.63 7.19 -3.39
C ASP A 56 0.71 7.06 -4.14
N ASN A 57 1.31 8.19 -4.52
CA ASN A 57 2.63 8.19 -5.17
C ASN A 57 3.71 7.58 -4.28
N LEU A 58 3.69 7.89 -2.97
CA LEU A 58 4.65 7.34 -2.02
C LEU A 58 4.49 5.82 -1.87
N TYR A 59 3.26 5.34 -1.72
CA TYR A 59 2.98 3.91 -1.61
C TYR A 59 3.42 3.15 -2.86
N ARG A 60 3.14 3.71 -4.06
CA ARG A 60 3.61 3.13 -5.33
C ARG A 60 5.13 3.09 -5.42
N GLN A 61 5.84 4.09 -4.89
CA GLN A 61 7.31 4.06 -4.81
C GLN A 61 7.82 2.95 -3.88
N HIS A 62 7.17 2.74 -2.73
CA HIS A 62 7.55 1.66 -1.82
C HIS A 62 7.40 0.28 -2.47
N LEU A 63 6.28 0.04 -3.17
CA LEU A 63 6.07 -1.19 -3.92
C LEU A 63 7.10 -1.36 -5.03
N LYS A 64 7.37 -0.32 -5.84
CA LYS A 64 8.41 -0.37 -6.88
C LYS A 64 9.78 -0.73 -6.31
N LYS A 65 10.16 -0.13 -5.18
CA LYS A 65 11.42 -0.43 -4.49
C LYS A 65 11.48 -1.88 -4.01
N LEU A 66 10.36 -2.44 -3.52
CA LEU A 66 10.28 -3.86 -3.17
C LEU A 66 10.54 -4.75 -4.39
N TYR A 67 9.86 -4.51 -5.53
CA TYR A 67 10.11 -5.27 -6.76
C TYR A 67 11.56 -5.18 -7.23
N GLN A 68 12.19 -3.99 -7.14
CA GLN A 68 13.60 -3.81 -7.45
C GLN A 68 14.52 -4.62 -6.54
N LEU A 69 14.25 -4.67 -5.23
CA LEU A 69 15.01 -5.47 -4.27
C LEU A 69 14.85 -6.98 -4.53
N LEU A 70 13.67 -7.39 -4.97
CA LEU A 70 13.38 -8.79 -5.33
C LEU A 70 13.96 -9.19 -6.69
N GLY A 71 14.49 -8.25 -7.48
CA GLY A 71 14.91 -8.50 -8.85
C GLY A 71 13.75 -8.86 -9.80
N ALA A 72 12.52 -8.55 -9.41
CA ALA A 72 11.30 -8.88 -10.16
C ALA A 72 10.86 -7.71 -11.04
N ASP A 73 10.13 -8.00 -12.12
CA ASP A 73 9.59 -6.98 -12.99
C ASP A 73 8.50 -6.16 -12.28
N VAL A 74 8.54 -4.83 -12.44
CA VAL A 74 7.60 -3.92 -11.81
C VAL A 74 6.28 -3.93 -12.58
N PRO A 75 5.15 -4.38 -11.99
CA PRO A 75 3.89 -4.44 -12.70
C PRO A 75 3.41 -3.06 -13.18
N ALA A 76 2.92 -2.99 -14.41
CA ALA A 76 2.42 -1.76 -15.02
C ALA A 76 1.29 -1.11 -14.21
N SER A 77 0.53 -1.90 -13.44
CA SER A 77 -0.50 -1.45 -12.51
C SER A 77 0.03 -0.45 -11.47
N LEU A 78 1.32 -0.49 -11.11
CA LEU A 78 1.96 0.49 -10.21
C LEU A 78 2.23 1.85 -10.86
N SER A 79 1.91 2.01 -12.15
CA SER A 79 1.94 3.30 -12.84
C SER A 79 0.60 4.01 -12.81
N GLN A 80 -0.48 3.28 -12.51
CA GLN A 80 -1.82 3.83 -12.34
C GLN A 80 -2.04 4.27 -10.89
N SER A 81 -2.79 5.36 -10.69
CA SER A 81 -3.18 5.82 -9.35
C SER A 81 -4.12 4.80 -8.70
N ILE A 82 -3.86 4.45 -7.44
CA ILE A 82 -4.60 3.44 -6.67
C ILE A 82 -5.89 4.04 -6.11
N SER A 83 -5.86 5.33 -5.74
CA SER A 83 -7.04 6.07 -5.29
C SER A 83 -6.92 7.53 -5.67
N HIS A 84 -8.03 8.16 -6.06
CA HIS A 84 -8.08 9.57 -6.43
C HIS A 84 -8.54 10.50 -5.29
N GLY A 85 -9.04 9.95 -4.17
CA GLY A 85 -9.60 10.72 -3.06
C GLY A 85 -10.87 11.48 -3.48
N GLY A 86 -12.04 11.08 -2.97
CA GLY A 86 -13.32 11.76 -3.26
C GLY A 86 -14.40 10.85 -3.82
N GLY A 87 -14.64 9.71 -3.17
CA GLY A 87 -15.83 8.90 -3.38
C GLY A 87 -16.91 9.27 -2.37
N ASP A 88 -17.88 10.09 -2.80
CA ASP A 88 -19.14 10.40 -2.11
C ASP A 88 -19.46 9.39 -0.99
N ALA A 89 -19.27 9.85 0.25
CA ALA A 89 -19.23 8.99 1.42
C ALA A 89 -20.61 8.41 1.76
N GLU A 90 -21.02 7.37 1.05
CA GLU A 90 -22.09 6.48 1.49
C GLU A 90 -21.50 5.14 1.95
N GLY A 91 -21.10 5.10 3.22
CA GLY A 91 -21.15 3.85 4.00
C GLY A 91 -19.85 3.05 4.18
N GLY A 92 -18.70 3.69 4.36
CA GLY A 92 -17.41 3.01 4.52
C GLY A 92 -16.62 3.33 5.78
N GLY A 93 -17.26 3.65 6.92
CA GLY A 93 -16.57 3.98 8.17
C GLY A 93 -16.88 3.00 9.29
N ALA A 94 -15.95 2.13 9.63
CA ALA A 94 -15.99 1.38 10.88
C ALA A 94 -16.02 2.36 12.06
N MET A 95 -17.00 2.15 12.95
CA MET A 95 -17.31 2.87 14.19
C MET A 95 -18.12 4.16 14.06
N ARG A 96 -19.45 4.02 14.14
CA ARG A 96 -20.37 5.08 14.57
C ARG A 96 -19.83 5.72 15.86
N ARG A 97 -19.61 7.03 15.83
CA ARG A 97 -19.46 7.83 17.06
C ARG A 97 -20.76 7.68 17.85
N GLY A 98 -20.71 7.03 19.00
CA GLY A 98 -21.84 6.98 19.93
C GLY A 98 -22.27 8.40 20.24
N GLY A 99 -23.43 8.80 19.71
CA GLY A 99 -24.07 10.05 20.06
C GLY A 99 -24.37 10.04 21.55
N ALA A 100 -24.05 11.14 22.21
CA ALA A 100 -24.50 11.44 23.55
C ALA A 100 -26.04 11.31 23.58
N GLY A 101 -26.54 10.36 24.37
CA GLY A 101 -27.93 10.32 24.78
C GLY A 101 -28.05 11.08 26.10
N GLU A 102 -28.70 12.23 26.00
CA GLU A 102 -29.66 12.87 26.93
C GLU A 102 -29.48 12.69 28.45
#